data_AF-A0A952UFN3-F1
#
_entry.id   AF-A0A952UFN3-F1
#
_cell.length_a   1.000
_cell.length_b   1.000
_cell.length_c   1.000
_cell.angle_alpha   90.00
_cell.angle_beta   90.00
_cell.angle_gamma   90.00
#
_symmetry.space_group_name_H-M   'P 1'
#
loop_
_entity.id
_entity.type
_entity.pdbx_description
1 polymer ?
#
loop_
_entity_poly.entity_id
_entity_poly.type
_entity_poly.pdbx_seq_one_letter_code
_entity_poly.pdbx_strand_id
1 'polypeptide(L)'
;MQITRRDEQLVEWLNVVRMADMRSIRWAMAGLNGVTEPVSLRVAQKWVSRLVEVGLVDRERLTYQEGQIVWATHTATGRVAPNLYRQTTRHELAVAHVSARYLARGYEWFRDRRPQSLQDHQVDGVAVKGNLVELIEVELTPKALKRYQQIYNHHGQRLATEGVSRVVYLCTRDAAKTVAREADKFIFRDQRHRLVALPMFDEKGRWVGNDTDLWEGAPEPVESAAEIPTPPLWGSEVVS
;
A
#
# COMPACT_ATOMS: atom_id res chain seq x y z
N MET A 1 -31.59 1.09 2.06
CA MET A 1 -30.48 1.82 2.73
C MET A 1 -29.68 2.56 1.67
N GLN A 2 -29.32 3.83 1.88
CA GLN A 2 -28.56 4.61 0.91
C GLN A 2 -27.04 4.39 1.05
N ILE A 3 -26.38 4.04 -0.04
CA ILE A 3 -24.91 3.96 -0.16
C ILE A 3 -24.38 5.39 -0.33
N THR A 4 -23.30 5.72 0.38
CA THR A 4 -22.65 7.03 0.29
C THR A 4 -21.42 6.97 -0.63
N ARG A 5 -21.00 8.10 -1.18
CA ARG A 5 -19.75 8.20 -1.97
C ARG A 5 -18.53 7.63 -1.24
N ARG A 6 -18.45 7.83 0.08
CA ARG A 6 -17.38 7.27 0.91
C ARG A 6 -17.41 5.74 0.96
N ASP A 7 -18.61 5.16 0.93
CA ASP A 7 -18.77 3.71 0.92
C ASP A 7 -18.25 3.12 -0.38
N GLU A 8 -18.55 3.77 -1.51
CA GLU A 8 -18.03 3.41 -2.83
C GLU A 8 -16.49 3.52 -2.86
N GLN A 9 -15.93 4.61 -2.32
CA GLN A 9 -14.48 4.80 -2.25
C GLN A 9 -13.77 3.74 -1.39
N LEU A 10 -14.37 3.31 -0.27
CA LEU A 10 -13.81 2.24 0.55
C LEU A 10 -13.90 0.87 -0.14
N VAL A 11 -15.00 0.61 -0.86
CA VAL A 11 -15.14 -0.61 -1.67
C VAL A 11 -14.11 -0.62 -2.80
N GLU A 12 -13.86 0.50 -3.46
CA GLU A 12 -12.83 0.60 -4.50
C GLU A 12 -11.42 0.46 -3.91
N TRP A 13 -11.15 1.04 -2.73
CA TRP A 13 -9.89 0.80 -2.04
C TRP A 13 -9.71 -0.70 -1.69
N LEU A 14 -10.75 -1.38 -1.21
CA LEU A 14 -10.72 -2.83 -0.99
C LEU A 14 -10.55 -3.61 -2.31
N ASN A 15 -11.07 -3.11 -3.42
CA ASN A 15 -10.79 -3.65 -4.74
C ASN A 15 -9.27 -3.57 -5.00
N VAL A 16 -8.60 -2.47 -4.67
CA VAL A 16 -7.16 -2.32 -4.84
C VAL A 16 -6.36 -3.25 -3.91
N VAL A 17 -6.60 -3.23 -2.59
CA VAL A 17 -5.78 -3.98 -1.61
C VAL A 17 -6.25 -5.41 -1.33
N ARG A 18 -7.34 -5.85 -1.97
CA ARG A 18 -8.00 -7.18 -1.87
C ARG A 18 -8.64 -7.52 -0.52
N MET A 19 -7.96 -7.26 0.59
CA MET A 19 -8.44 -7.54 1.94
C MET A 19 -7.85 -6.55 2.95
N ALA A 20 -8.52 -6.36 4.07
CA ALA A 20 -8.04 -5.49 5.14
C ALA A 20 -8.49 -6.00 6.51
N ASP A 21 -7.69 -5.74 7.54
CA ASP A 21 -8.15 -5.91 8.91
C ASP A 21 -8.93 -4.67 9.41
N MET A 22 -9.55 -4.78 10.58
CA MET A 22 -10.28 -3.66 11.18
C MET A 22 -9.39 -2.45 11.49
N ARG A 23 -8.07 -2.60 11.67
CA ARG A 23 -7.18 -1.45 11.91
C ARG A 23 -6.99 -0.66 10.63
N SER A 24 -6.75 -1.33 9.51
CA SER A 24 -6.62 -0.72 8.18
C SER A 24 -7.91 -0.04 7.76
N ILE A 25 -9.08 -0.67 7.99
CA ILE A 25 -10.39 -0.05 7.73
C ILE A 25 -10.55 1.27 8.50
N ARG A 26 -10.16 1.31 9.78
CA ARG A 26 -10.28 2.53 10.60
C ARG A 26 -9.43 3.68 10.05
N TRP A 27 -8.22 3.38 9.58
CA TRP A 27 -7.33 4.35 8.96
C TRP A 27 -7.84 4.82 7.60
N ALA A 28 -8.28 3.91 6.73
CA ALA A 28 -8.82 4.25 5.42
C ALA A 28 -10.08 5.11 5.53
N MET A 29 -10.98 4.77 6.46
CA MET A 29 -12.16 5.57 6.76
C MET A 29 -11.81 6.99 7.22
N ALA A 30 -10.76 7.15 8.01
CA ALA A 30 -10.31 8.46 8.47
C ALA A 30 -9.73 9.29 7.31
N GLY A 31 -8.84 8.69 6.51
CA GLY A 31 -8.21 9.38 5.38
C GLY A 31 -9.20 9.86 4.34
N LEU A 32 -10.23 9.07 4.04
CA LEU A 32 -11.29 9.48 3.13
C LEU A 32 -12.19 10.61 3.70
N ASN A 33 -12.11 10.93 4.99
CA ASN A 33 -12.72 12.13 5.56
C ASN A 33 -11.69 13.26 5.79
N GLY A 34 -10.47 13.15 5.28
CA GLY A 34 -9.39 14.13 5.49
C GLY A 34 -8.82 14.14 6.91
N VAL A 35 -8.99 13.06 7.67
CA VAL A 35 -8.51 12.94 9.06
C VAL A 35 -7.28 12.04 9.11
N THR A 36 -6.26 12.48 9.85
CA THR A 36 -4.95 11.81 9.96
C THR A 36 -4.87 10.79 11.09
N GLU A 37 -5.98 10.51 11.77
CA GLU A 37 -6.07 9.58 12.91
C GLU A 37 -7.20 8.57 12.69
N PRO A 38 -7.03 7.30 13.08
CA PRO A 38 -8.00 6.26 12.79
C PRO A 38 -9.33 6.51 13.53
N VAL A 39 -10.45 6.31 12.83
CA VAL A 39 -11.77 6.36 13.48
C VAL A 39 -11.89 5.31 14.59
N SER A 40 -12.88 5.43 15.47
CA SER A 40 -13.08 4.42 16.52
C SER A 40 -13.46 3.04 15.95
N LEU A 41 -13.13 1.97 16.68
CA LEU A 41 -13.48 0.60 16.27
C LEU A 41 -14.99 0.43 16.08
N ARG A 42 -15.80 1.06 16.93
CA ARG A 42 -17.27 1.02 16.84
C ARG A 42 -17.78 1.62 15.52
N VAL A 43 -17.19 2.73 15.07
CA VAL A 43 -17.54 3.36 13.79
C VAL A 43 -17.22 2.42 12.62
N ALA A 44 -16.02 1.84 12.63
CA ALA A 44 -15.62 0.88 11.59
C ALA A 44 -16.49 -0.38 11.59
N GLN A 45 -16.81 -0.95 12.76
CA GLN A 45 -17.70 -2.12 12.86
C GLN A 45 -19.11 -1.82 12.37
N LYS A 46 -19.65 -0.63 12.67
CA LYS A 46 -20.95 -0.20 12.16
C LYS A 46 -20.94 -0.11 10.64
N TRP A 47 -19.87 0.45 10.06
CA TRP A 47 -19.69 0.48 8.61
C TRP A 47 -19.65 -0.93 8.03
N VAL A 48 -18.78 -1.82 8.54
CA VAL A 48 -18.65 -3.19 8.04
C VAL A 48 -19.99 -3.94 8.10
N SER A 49 -20.65 -3.96 9.26
CA SER A 49 -21.93 -4.67 9.41
C SER A 49 -23.00 -4.16 8.44
N ARG A 50 -23.04 -2.84 8.23
CA ARG A 50 -23.95 -2.21 7.29
C ARG A 50 -23.67 -2.61 5.84
N LEU A 51 -22.40 -2.69 5.45
CA LEU A 51 -22.00 -3.05 4.08
C LEU A 51 -22.12 -4.56 3.81
N VAL A 52 -22.04 -5.40 4.84
CA VAL A 52 -22.38 -6.83 4.77
C VAL A 52 -23.88 -7.02 4.52
N GLU A 53 -24.73 -6.28 5.23
CA GLU A 53 -26.19 -6.39 5.09
C GLU A 53 -26.68 -6.12 3.66
N VAL A 54 -26.01 -5.22 2.94
CA VAL A 54 -26.29 -4.90 1.53
C VAL A 54 -25.43 -5.69 0.54
N GLY A 55 -24.63 -6.65 1.00
CA GLY A 55 -23.86 -7.57 0.16
C GLY A 55 -22.66 -6.95 -0.58
N LEU A 56 -22.15 -5.79 -0.15
CA LEU A 56 -21.02 -5.12 -0.80
C LEU A 56 -19.65 -5.54 -0.23
N VAL A 57 -19.61 -5.91 1.04
CA VAL A 57 -18.41 -6.48 1.67
C VAL A 57 -18.77 -7.78 2.37
N ASP A 58 -17.77 -8.62 2.58
CA ASP A 58 -17.86 -9.82 3.40
C ASP A 58 -16.71 -9.81 4.40
N ARG A 59 -16.81 -10.67 5.41
CA ARG A 59 -15.90 -10.64 6.56
C ARG A 59 -15.78 -12.01 7.21
N GLU A 60 -14.57 -12.30 7.70
CA GLU A 60 -14.30 -13.50 8.47
C GLU A 60 -13.41 -13.18 9.67
N ARG A 61 -13.62 -13.91 10.76
CA ARG A 61 -12.76 -13.85 11.95
C ARG A 61 -11.94 -15.12 12.03
N LEU A 62 -10.65 -15.01 11.79
CA LEU A 62 -9.73 -16.14 11.85
C LEU A 62 -9.26 -16.37 13.28
N THR A 63 -9.22 -17.63 13.73
CA THR A 63 -8.83 -18.00 15.10
C THR A 63 -7.39 -17.60 15.45
N TYR A 64 -6.49 -17.60 14.45
CA TYR A 64 -5.07 -17.30 14.62
C TYR A 64 -4.72 -15.82 14.40
N GLN A 65 -5.71 -14.98 14.08
CA GLN A 65 -5.49 -13.56 13.80
C GLN A 65 -6.25 -12.69 14.80
N GLU A 66 -5.64 -11.57 15.16
CA GLU A 66 -6.32 -10.56 15.96
C GLU A 66 -7.33 -9.79 15.09
N GLY A 67 -8.60 -10.12 15.27
CA GLY A 67 -9.71 -9.36 14.72
C GLY A 67 -10.30 -9.95 13.45
N GLN A 68 -11.02 -9.12 12.72
CA GLN A 68 -11.81 -9.47 11.56
C GLN A 68 -11.10 -8.99 10.29
N ILE A 69 -11.08 -9.86 9.28
CA ILE A 69 -10.67 -9.53 7.92
C ILE A 69 -11.92 -9.20 7.12
N VAL A 70 -11.84 -8.16 6.30
CA VAL A 70 -12.91 -7.63 5.47
C VAL A 70 -12.41 -7.55 4.03
N TRP A 71 -13.26 -7.93 3.07
CA TRP A 71 -12.99 -7.79 1.64
C TRP A 71 -14.26 -7.39 0.89
N ALA A 72 -14.10 -6.81 -0.31
CA ALA A 72 -15.23 -6.50 -1.16
C ALA A 72 -15.75 -7.76 -1.86
N THR A 73 -17.08 -7.90 -1.99
CA THR A 73 -17.70 -9.09 -2.60
C THR A 73 -17.52 -9.10 -4.12
N HIS A 74 -17.81 -10.26 -4.73
CA HIS A 74 -17.89 -10.37 -6.18
C HIS A 74 -18.96 -9.44 -6.76
N THR A 75 -20.11 -9.28 -6.09
CA THR A 75 -21.15 -8.34 -6.51
C THR A 75 -20.64 -6.89 -6.55
N ALA A 76 -19.76 -6.52 -5.62
CA ALA A 76 -19.23 -5.16 -5.55
C ALA A 76 -18.11 -4.87 -6.55
N THR A 77 -17.28 -5.87 -6.89
CA THR A 77 -16.01 -5.64 -7.63
C THR A 77 -15.77 -6.55 -8.82
N GLY A 78 -16.63 -7.55 -9.04
CA GLY A 78 -16.44 -8.62 -10.02
C GLY A 78 -15.30 -9.60 -9.67
N ARG A 79 -14.75 -9.54 -8.45
CA ARG A 79 -13.60 -10.36 -8.04
C ARG A 79 -13.98 -11.48 -7.09
N VAL A 80 -13.30 -12.60 -7.23
CA VAL A 80 -13.43 -13.74 -6.33
C VAL A 80 -12.91 -13.37 -4.94
N ALA A 81 -13.59 -13.88 -3.91
CA ALA A 81 -13.17 -13.74 -2.52
C ALA A 81 -11.71 -14.20 -2.34
N PRO A 82 -10.93 -13.50 -1.51
CA PRO A 82 -9.55 -13.90 -1.28
C PRO A 82 -9.48 -15.21 -0.48
N ASN A 83 -8.44 -16.01 -0.72
CA ASN A 83 -8.18 -17.19 0.10
C ASN A 83 -7.39 -16.78 1.34
N LEU A 84 -8.08 -16.73 2.48
CA LEU A 84 -7.53 -16.23 3.75
C LEU A 84 -6.46 -17.13 4.38
N TYR A 85 -6.36 -18.39 3.96
CA TYR A 85 -5.42 -19.37 4.52
C TYR A 85 -4.13 -19.49 3.70
N ARG A 86 -3.91 -18.62 2.70
CA ARG A 86 -2.65 -18.59 1.94
C ARG A 86 -1.53 -17.97 2.75
N GLN A 87 -0.29 -18.37 2.43
CA GLN A 87 0.92 -17.79 3.00
C GLN A 87 1.01 -16.27 2.76
N THR A 88 0.39 -15.76 1.70
CA THR A 88 0.43 -14.34 1.32
C THR A 88 -0.54 -13.46 2.12
N THR A 89 -1.52 -14.02 2.84
CA THR A 89 -2.53 -13.24 3.59
C THR A 89 -1.87 -12.21 4.51
N ARG A 90 -0.83 -12.62 5.25
CA ARG A 90 -0.08 -11.72 6.15
C ARG A 90 0.52 -10.52 5.41
N HIS A 91 1.07 -10.76 4.21
CA HIS A 91 1.63 -9.71 3.37
C HIS A 91 0.55 -8.79 2.83
N GLU A 92 -0.56 -9.33 2.31
CA GLU A 92 -1.69 -8.54 1.78
C GLU A 92 -2.29 -7.62 2.86
N LEU A 93 -2.43 -8.11 4.10
CA LEU A 93 -2.91 -7.32 5.22
C LEU A 93 -1.92 -6.20 5.62
N ALA A 94 -0.61 -6.47 5.57
CA ALA A 94 0.41 -5.47 5.83
C ALA A 94 0.36 -4.37 4.75
N VAL A 95 0.22 -4.71 3.46
CA VAL A 95 0.02 -3.75 2.37
C VAL A 95 -1.24 -2.91 2.59
N ALA A 96 -2.36 -3.53 2.98
CA ALA A 96 -3.57 -2.79 3.32
C ALA A 96 -3.33 -1.79 4.47
N HIS A 97 -2.55 -2.17 5.48
CA HIS A 97 -2.23 -1.32 6.63
C HIS A 97 -1.36 -0.11 6.26
N VAL A 98 -0.43 -0.31 5.32
CA VAL A 98 0.38 0.76 4.72
C VAL A 98 -0.51 1.70 3.92
N SER A 99 -1.27 1.17 2.97
CA SER A 99 -2.10 1.97 2.07
C SER A 99 -3.08 2.87 2.83
N ALA A 100 -3.68 2.35 3.90
CA ALA A 100 -4.63 3.09 4.72
C ALA A 100 -3.99 4.30 5.43
N ARG A 101 -2.71 4.22 5.79
CA ARG A 101 -1.97 5.37 6.35
C ARG A 101 -1.59 6.40 5.29
N TYR A 102 -1.24 5.95 4.08
CA TYR A 102 -1.04 6.84 2.95
C TYR A 102 -2.33 7.61 2.62
N LEU A 103 -3.48 6.92 2.57
CA LEU A 103 -4.80 7.57 2.46
C LEU A 103 -5.02 8.61 3.57
N ALA A 104 -4.68 8.28 4.82
CA ALA A 104 -4.80 9.20 5.95
C ALA A 104 -3.86 10.41 5.87
N ARG A 105 -2.81 10.36 5.05
CA ARG A 105 -1.93 11.49 4.74
C ARG A 105 -2.29 12.22 3.45
N GLY A 106 -3.44 11.90 2.87
CA GLY A 106 -3.96 12.54 1.65
C GLY A 106 -3.29 12.07 0.37
N TYR A 107 -2.65 10.89 0.39
CA TYR A 107 -2.22 10.23 -0.84
C TYR A 107 -3.39 9.44 -1.43
N GLU A 108 -3.39 9.32 -2.76
CA GLU A 108 -4.11 8.27 -3.47
C GLU A 108 -3.25 7.01 -3.53
N TRP A 109 -3.90 5.84 -3.59
CA TRP A 109 -3.21 4.54 -3.57
C TRP A 109 -3.63 3.67 -4.74
N PHE A 110 -2.65 3.17 -5.47
CA PHE A 110 -2.87 2.39 -6.69
C PHE A 110 -2.06 1.09 -6.70
N ARG A 111 -2.49 0.16 -7.55
CA ARG A 111 -1.65 -0.97 -7.95
C ARG A 111 -0.62 -0.51 -8.96
N ASP A 112 0.61 -0.97 -8.76
CA ASP A 112 1.65 -0.77 -9.76
C ASP A 112 1.32 -1.51 -11.06
N ARG A 113 1.90 -1.05 -12.18
CA ARG A 113 1.70 -1.64 -13.50
C ARG A 113 2.03 -3.13 -13.55
N ARG A 114 1.39 -3.85 -14.48
CA ARG A 114 1.79 -5.23 -14.80
C ARG A 114 3.23 -5.25 -15.30
N PRO A 115 4.08 -6.18 -14.83
CA PRO A 115 5.35 -6.48 -15.48
C PRO A 115 5.14 -6.75 -16.96
N GLN A 116 5.90 -6.09 -17.82
CA GLN A 116 5.94 -6.35 -19.27
C GLN A 116 7.04 -7.36 -19.62
N SER A 117 8.05 -7.49 -18.75
CA SER A 117 9.15 -8.44 -18.89
C SER A 117 9.43 -9.20 -17.59
N LEU A 118 10.20 -10.29 -17.68
CA LEU A 118 10.71 -11.02 -16.51
C LEU A 118 11.71 -10.22 -15.67
N GLN A 119 12.25 -9.13 -16.24
CA GLN A 119 13.19 -8.24 -15.56
C GLN A 119 12.45 -7.17 -14.75
N ASP A 120 11.20 -6.87 -15.12
CA ASP A 120 10.39 -5.86 -14.45
C ASP A 120 9.99 -6.33 -13.07
N HIS A 121 10.03 -5.40 -12.13
CA HIS A 121 9.57 -5.61 -10.77
C HIS A 121 8.34 -4.77 -10.49
N GLN A 122 7.24 -5.43 -10.12
CA GLN A 122 6.00 -4.78 -9.68
C GLN A 122 6.07 -4.51 -8.19
N VAL A 123 5.86 -3.25 -7.79
CA VAL A 123 5.85 -2.88 -6.37
C VAL A 123 4.51 -3.20 -5.72
N ASP A 124 4.50 -3.29 -4.38
CA ASP A 124 3.30 -3.64 -3.61
C ASP A 124 2.21 -2.54 -3.70
N GLY A 125 2.62 -1.29 -3.89
CA GLY A 125 1.70 -0.22 -4.28
C GLY A 125 2.38 1.08 -4.67
N VAL A 126 1.61 1.94 -5.33
CA VAL A 126 2.04 3.27 -5.77
C VAL A 126 1.20 4.30 -5.03
N ALA A 127 1.84 5.16 -4.24
CA ALA A 127 1.17 6.24 -3.53
C ALA A 127 1.44 7.57 -4.25
N VAL A 128 0.39 8.34 -4.50
CA VAL A 128 0.47 9.62 -5.24
C VAL A 128 -0.13 10.75 -4.43
N LYS A 129 0.58 11.89 -4.32
CA LYS A 129 0.05 13.10 -3.67
C LYS A 129 0.58 14.34 -4.39
N GLY A 130 -0.28 15.02 -5.15
CA GLY A 130 0.16 16.10 -6.03
C GLY A 130 1.19 15.58 -7.03
N ASN A 131 2.37 16.20 -7.07
CA ASN A 131 3.50 15.77 -7.91
C ASN A 131 4.37 14.66 -7.29
N LEU A 132 4.03 14.18 -6.09
CA LEU A 132 4.79 13.13 -5.43
C LEU A 132 4.31 11.75 -5.88
N VAL A 133 5.25 10.92 -6.31
CA VAL A 133 5.01 9.52 -6.64
C VAL A 133 5.96 8.66 -5.81
N GLU A 134 5.40 7.84 -4.93
CA GLU A 134 6.16 6.95 -4.07
C GLU A 134 5.89 5.50 -4.44
N LEU A 135 6.96 4.74 -4.69
CA LEU A 135 6.88 3.30 -4.88
C LEU A 135 7.04 2.62 -3.53
N ILE A 136 6.07 1.80 -3.16
CA ILE A 136 5.97 1.24 -1.81
C ILE A 136 6.18 -0.27 -1.85
N GLU A 137 7.08 -0.73 -0.99
CA GLU A 137 7.43 -2.14 -0.80
C GLU A 137 7.18 -2.53 0.65
N VAL A 138 6.49 -3.65 0.86
CA VAL A 138 6.37 -4.31 2.15
C VAL A 138 7.31 -5.49 2.16
N GLU A 139 8.25 -5.55 3.11
CA GLU A 139 9.17 -6.68 3.19
C GLU A 139 9.21 -7.29 4.59
N LEU A 140 8.42 -8.34 4.77
CA LEU A 140 8.34 -9.06 6.05
C LEU A 140 9.51 -10.03 6.26
N THR A 141 10.13 -10.51 5.18
CA THR A 141 11.26 -11.44 5.21
C THR A 141 12.26 -11.06 4.11
N PRO A 142 13.58 -11.04 4.40
CA PRO A 142 14.58 -10.71 3.40
C PRO A 142 14.47 -11.58 2.14
N LYS A 143 14.53 -10.94 0.98
CA LYS A 143 14.66 -11.63 -0.31
C LYS A 143 16.08 -12.18 -0.50
N ALA A 144 16.21 -13.15 -1.41
CA ALA A 144 17.51 -13.65 -1.85
C ALA A 144 18.31 -12.53 -2.53
N LEU A 145 19.63 -12.50 -2.33
CA LEU A 145 20.52 -11.42 -2.80
C LEU A 145 20.38 -11.12 -4.30
N LYS A 146 20.33 -12.16 -5.14
CA LYS A 146 20.16 -12.02 -6.59
C LYS A 146 18.88 -11.25 -6.96
N ARG A 147 17.84 -11.38 -6.15
CA ARG A 147 16.55 -10.69 -6.37
C ARG A 147 16.66 -9.20 -6.09
N TYR A 148 17.44 -8.78 -5.10
CA TYR A 148 17.66 -7.35 -4.82
C TYR A 148 18.36 -6.63 -5.97
N GLN A 149 19.37 -7.25 -6.58
CA GLN A 149 20.04 -6.65 -7.73
C GLN A 149 19.06 -6.32 -8.87
N GLN A 150 18.19 -7.27 -9.20
CA GLN A 150 17.16 -7.06 -10.23
C GLN A 150 16.19 -5.93 -9.84
N ILE A 151 15.67 -5.99 -8.61
CA ILE A 151 14.69 -5.01 -8.10
C ILE A 151 15.29 -3.60 -8.09
N TYR A 152 16.53 -3.45 -7.61
CA TYR A 152 17.18 -2.15 -7.50
C TYR A 152 17.59 -1.55 -8.84
N ASN A 153 17.98 -2.37 -9.81
CA ASN A 153 18.17 -1.89 -11.17
C ASN A 153 16.86 -1.30 -11.73
N HIS A 154 15.73 -1.98 -11.51
CA HIS A 154 14.42 -1.46 -11.93
C HIS A 154 14.03 -0.20 -11.15
N HIS A 155 14.25 -0.14 -9.83
CA HIS A 155 14.00 1.08 -9.06
C HIS A 155 14.87 2.27 -9.50
N GLY A 156 16.16 2.05 -9.74
CA GLY A 156 17.07 3.08 -10.22
C GLY A 156 16.62 3.67 -11.56
N GLN A 157 16.16 2.81 -12.48
CA GLN A 157 15.56 3.24 -13.74
C GLN A 157 14.33 4.12 -13.49
N ARG A 158 13.37 3.65 -12.67
CA ARG A 158 12.13 4.41 -12.39
C ARG A 158 12.40 5.75 -11.70
N LEU A 159 13.37 5.79 -10.78
CA LEU A 159 13.83 7.02 -10.12
C LEU A 159 14.48 8.01 -11.09
N ALA A 160 15.12 7.52 -12.16
CA ALA A 160 15.77 8.34 -13.18
C ALA A 160 14.81 8.86 -14.24
N THR A 161 13.83 8.05 -14.66
CA THR A 161 13.09 8.31 -15.91
C THR A 161 11.57 8.46 -15.75
N GLU A 162 10.98 8.09 -14.61
CA GLU A 162 9.51 8.03 -14.45
C GLU A 162 8.94 9.05 -13.46
N GLY A 163 9.74 10.02 -13.02
CA GLY A 163 9.28 11.03 -12.06
C GLY A 163 8.98 10.50 -10.65
N VAL A 164 9.37 9.25 -10.34
CA VAL A 164 9.22 8.66 -9.00
C VAL A 164 9.99 9.48 -7.99
N SER A 165 9.36 10.05 -6.98
CA SER A 165 10.00 10.88 -5.96
C SER A 165 10.92 10.05 -5.05
N ARG A 166 10.43 8.92 -4.54
CA ARG A 166 11.18 7.99 -3.69
C ARG A 166 10.65 6.56 -3.76
N VAL A 167 11.46 5.61 -3.30
CA VAL A 167 11.10 4.21 -3.05
C VAL A 167 11.14 3.96 -1.55
N VAL A 168 10.05 3.47 -0.97
CA VAL A 168 9.91 3.28 0.48
C VAL A 168 9.67 1.81 0.79
N TYR A 169 10.62 1.22 1.49
CA TYR A 169 10.55 -0.13 2.04
C TYR A 169 10.07 -0.09 3.49
N LEU A 170 8.96 -0.77 3.76
CA LEU A 170 8.37 -0.93 5.08
C LEU A 170 8.54 -2.38 5.51
N CYS A 171 9.45 -2.61 6.42
CA CYS A 171 10.05 -3.92 6.63
C CYS A 171 9.92 -4.42 8.07
N THR A 172 10.24 -5.70 8.27
CA THR A 172 10.78 -6.15 9.56
C THR A 172 12.19 -5.61 9.77
N ARG A 173 12.66 -5.59 11.02
CA ARG A 173 14.00 -5.05 11.37
C ARG A 173 15.13 -5.69 10.56
N ASP A 174 15.12 -7.01 10.37
CA ASP A 174 16.18 -7.71 9.64
C ASP A 174 16.09 -7.52 8.13
N ALA A 175 14.86 -7.43 7.59
CA ALA A 175 14.63 -7.05 6.21
C ALA A 175 15.11 -5.61 5.95
N ALA A 176 14.80 -4.64 6.82
CA ALA A 176 15.26 -3.25 6.68
C ALA A 176 16.79 -3.14 6.58
N LYS A 177 17.51 -3.85 7.45
CA LYS A 177 18.99 -3.91 7.42
C LYS A 177 19.51 -4.48 6.10
N THR A 178 18.88 -5.56 5.62
CA THR A 178 19.28 -6.20 4.37
C THR A 178 19.00 -5.30 3.17
N VAL A 179 17.80 -4.72 3.09
CA VAL A 179 17.39 -3.76 2.06
C VAL A 179 18.39 -2.60 1.99
N ALA A 180 18.66 -1.95 3.13
CA ALA A 180 19.59 -0.83 3.18
C ALA A 180 21.00 -1.21 2.69
N ARG A 181 21.54 -2.33 3.19
CA ARG A 181 22.87 -2.83 2.81
C ARG A 181 22.98 -3.17 1.33
N GLU A 182 21.96 -3.81 0.75
CA GLU A 182 21.98 -4.15 -0.66
C GLU A 182 21.71 -2.91 -1.54
N ALA A 183 20.90 -1.95 -1.10
CA ALA A 183 20.70 -0.68 -1.79
C ALA A 183 22.00 0.12 -1.93
N ASP A 184 22.88 0.08 -0.92
CA ASP A 184 24.21 0.73 -0.96
C ASP A 184 25.11 0.18 -2.08
N LYS A 185 24.84 -1.04 -2.58
CA LYS A 185 25.62 -1.69 -3.64
C LYS A 185 25.07 -1.45 -5.03
N PHE A 186 23.74 -1.40 -5.16
CA PHE A 186 23.07 -1.49 -6.47
C PHE A 186 22.32 -0.22 -6.89
N ILE A 187 22.01 0.69 -5.95
CA ILE A 187 21.44 1.99 -6.29
C ILE A 187 22.58 3.00 -6.50
N PHE A 188 22.48 3.82 -7.55
CA PHE A 188 23.45 4.88 -7.81
C PHE A 188 23.53 5.87 -6.64
N ARG A 189 24.74 6.37 -6.36
CA ARG A 189 25.03 7.17 -5.15
C ARG A 189 24.21 8.45 -5.06
N ASP A 190 23.95 9.09 -6.18
CA ASP A 190 23.12 10.29 -6.31
C ASP A 190 21.63 10.01 -6.05
N GLN A 191 21.16 8.79 -6.32
CA GLN A 191 19.77 8.37 -6.07
C GLN A 191 19.56 7.70 -4.71
N ARG A 192 20.63 7.24 -4.06
CA ARG A 192 20.56 6.37 -2.87
C ARG A 192 19.71 6.94 -1.73
N HIS A 193 19.75 8.26 -1.52
CA HIS A 193 18.96 8.94 -0.49
C HIS A 193 17.44 8.88 -0.73
N ARG A 194 17.01 8.57 -1.96
CA ARG A 194 15.59 8.43 -2.35
C ARG A 194 15.06 7.01 -2.16
N LEU A 195 15.90 6.06 -1.73
CA LEU A 195 15.45 4.73 -1.29
C LEU A 195 15.56 4.66 0.23
N VAL A 196 14.41 4.57 0.90
CA VAL A 196 14.32 4.55 2.36
C VAL A 196 13.84 3.18 2.82
N ALA A 197 14.47 2.62 3.85
CA ALA A 197 14.10 1.34 4.45
C ALA A 197 13.81 1.52 5.94
N LEU A 198 12.56 1.25 6.34
CA LEU A 198 12.05 1.53 7.68
C LEU A 198 11.55 0.25 8.36
N PRO A 199 11.95 -0.03 9.61
CA PRO A 199 11.53 -1.21 10.35
C PRO A 199 10.14 -1.02 10.98
N MET A 200 9.10 -1.04 10.15
CA MET A 200 7.72 -0.76 10.58
C MET A 200 6.96 -1.97 11.11
N PHE A 201 7.43 -3.19 10.82
CA PHE A 201 6.74 -4.44 11.14
C PHE A 201 7.50 -5.34 12.10
N ASP A 202 6.77 -6.12 12.90
CA ASP A 202 7.30 -7.28 13.61
C ASP A 202 7.30 -8.55 12.74
N GLU A 203 7.86 -9.64 13.24
CA GLU A 203 7.91 -10.94 12.52
C GLU A 203 6.52 -11.52 12.20
N LYS A 204 5.48 -11.06 12.89
CA LYS A 204 4.09 -11.43 12.67
C LYS A 204 3.40 -10.51 11.64
N GLY A 205 4.11 -9.54 11.07
CA GLY A 205 3.58 -8.57 10.12
C GLY A 205 2.69 -7.50 10.77
N ARG A 206 2.79 -7.31 12.09
CA ARG A 206 2.07 -6.26 12.81
C ARG A 206 2.87 -4.97 12.76
N TRP A 207 2.17 -3.87 12.56
CA TRP A 207 2.78 -2.55 12.63
C TRP A 207 3.22 -2.22 14.06
N VAL A 208 4.50 -1.99 14.24
CA VAL A 208 5.15 -1.67 15.52
C VAL A 208 6.08 -0.46 15.43
N GLY A 209 6.37 0.02 14.22
CA GLY A 209 7.17 1.24 14.01
C GLY A 209 6.39 2.50 14.38
N ASN A 210 7.13 3.58 14.63
CA ASN A 210 6.54 4.88 14.91
C ASN A 210 6.08 5.53 13.60
N ASP A 211 4.80 5.90 13.53
CA ASP A 211 4.22 6.49 12.32
C ASP A 211 4.99 7.73 11.85
N THR A 212 5.60 8.52 12.75
CA THR A 212 6.36 9.72 12.36
C THR A 212 7.56 9.41 11.47
N ASP A 213 8.21 8.27 11.69
CA ASP A 213 9.45 7.89 11.00
C ASP A 213 9.22 7.70 9.48
N LEU A 214 8.00 7.36 9.08
CA LEU A 214 7.61 7.24 7.67
C LEU A 214 7.54 8.59 6.94
N TRP A 215 7.25 9.64 7.69
CA TRP A 215 6.98 10.97 7.16
C TRP A 215 8.14 11.94 7.39
N GLU A 216 9.04 11.62 8.32
CA GLU A 216 10.22 12.42 8.60
C GLU A 216 11.13 12.49 7.37
N GLY A 217 11.41 13.71 6.89
CA GLY A 217 12.20 13.93 5.68
C GLY A 217 11.50 13.52 4.38
N ALA A 218 10.21 13.21 4.40
CA ALA A 218 9.43 13.04 3.17
C ALA A 218 9.40 14.35 2.37
N PRO A 219 9.51 14.30 1.04
CA PRO A 219 9.34 15.49 0.22
C PRO A 219 7.94 16.06 0.42
N GLU A 220 7.82 17.38 0.49
CA GLU A 220 6.52 18.05 0.48
C GLU A 220 6.01 18.18 -0.96
N PRO A 221 4.69 18.03 -1.20
CA PRO A 221 4.13 18.18 -2.53
C PRO A 221 4.28 19.63 -2.97
N VAL A 222 4.69 19.82 -4.22
CA VAL A 222 4.76 21.15 -4.84
C VAL A 222 3.42 21.42 -5.52
N GLU A 223 2.72 22.46 -5.05
CA GLU A 223 1.54 22.99 -5.74
C GLU A 223 1.98 23.71 -7.02
N SER A 224 2.22 22.96 -8.10
CA SER A 224 2.50 23.55 -9.41
C SER A 224 1.50 23.03 -10.44
N ALA A 225 1.00 23.93 -11.29
CA ALA A 225 0.09 23.64 -12.40
C ALA A 225 0.75 22.88 -13.58
N ALA A 226 2.02 22.49 -13.47
CA ALA A 226 2.67 21.63 -14.45
C ALA A 226 2.13 20.19 -14.35
N GLU A 227 1.97 19.52 -15.49
CA GLU A 227 1.45 18.16 -15.60
C GLU A 227 2.04 17.24 -14.52
N ILE A 228 1.18 16.80 -13.62
CA ILE A 228 1.51 15.79 -12.61
C ILE A 228 1.94 14.53 -13.38
N PRO A 229 3.17 14.03 -13.20
CA PRO A 229 3.58 12.79 -13.82
C PRO A 229 2.61 11.71 -13.37
N THR A 230 1.75 11.23 -14.28
CA THR A 230 0.86 10.12 -13.97
C THR A 230 1.68 8.86 -14.19
N PRO A 231 2.09 8.14 -13.12
CA PRO A 231 2.83 6.92 -13.31
C PRO A 231 1.96 5.95 -14.12
N PRO A 232 2.53 5.10 -14.97
CA PRO A 232 1.76 4.02 -15.60
C PRO A 232 1.22 3.10 -14.49
N LEU A 233 -0.11 3.01 -14.37
CA LEU A 233 -0.81 2.26 -13.33
C LEU A 233 -1.49 1.02 -13.90
N TRP A 234 -1.80 0.05 -13.03
CA TRP A 234 -2.60 -1.10 -13.46
C TRP A 234 -4.00 -0.66 -13.89
N GLY A 235 -4.37 -0.95 -15.13
CA GLY A 235 -5.70 -0.63 -15.67
C GLY A 235 -5.81 0.74 -16.33
N SER A 236 -4.71 1.49 -16.47
CA SER A 236 -4.65 2.61 -17.42
C SER A 236 -4.51 2.06 -18.84
N GLU A 237 -5.59 1.48 -19.38
CA GLU A 237 -5.73 1.38 -20.84
C GLU A 237 -6.20 2.73 -21.40
N VAL A 238 -5.57 3.07 -22.52
CA VAL A 238 -5.64 4.31 -23.29
C VAL A 238 -7.10 4.68 -23.56
N VAL A 239 -7.55 5.80 -23.00
CA VAL A 239 -8.68 6.53 -23.61
C VAL A 239 -8.12 7.12 -24.90
N SER A 240 -8.30 6.39 -26.00
CA SER A 240 -8.16 6.90 -27.37
C SER A 240 -9.47 7.53 -27.80
#